data_AF-A0A529T4S1-F1
#
_entry.id   AF-A0A529T4S1-F1
#
_cell.length_a   1.000
_cell.length_b   1.000
_cell.length_c   1.000
_cell.angle_alpha   90.00
_cell.angle_beta   90.00
_cell.angle_gamma   90.00
#
_symmetry.space_group_name_H-M   'P 1'
#
loop_
_entity.id
_entity.type
_entity.pdbx_description
1 polymer ?
#
loop_
_entity_poly.entity_id
_entity_poly.type
_entity_poly.pdbx_seq_one_letter_code
_entity_poly.pdbx_strand_id
1 'polypeptide(L)'
;MIASIGFRQTGIEYERDARVAGHSKFGLSRLVRLGLTAVLNHSSVPLRMASIIGIAMLAVASLGALYFILLKFLQPGLPQGLASIHVLVLFGIGLQSLLLGIIGEYILRIYLMLRSEPLAIIDRSLNIAPSERVL
;
A
#
# COMPACT_ATOMS: atom_id res chain seq x y z
N MET A 1 -4.17 -4.01 -15.48
CA MET A 1 -5.32 -3.24 -16.03
C MET A 1 -5.06 -2.98 -17.51
N ILE A 2 -6.08 -2.89 -18.37
CA ILE A 2 -5.87 -2.58 -19.81
C ILE A 2 -5.17 -1.22 -20.00
N ALA A 3 -5.39 -0.27 -19.08
CA ALA A 3 -4.70 1.02 -19.05
C ALA A 3 -3.18 0.93 -18.80
N SER A 4 -2.68 -0.10 -18.09
CA SER A 4 -1.25 -0.22 -17.76
C SER A 4 -0.41 -0.77 -18.91
N ILE A 5 -1.03 -1.13 -20.03
CA ILE A 5 -0.35 -1.70 -21.20
C ILE A 5 0.29 -0.58 -22.06
N GLY A 6 -0.10 0.68 -21.87
CA GLY A 6 0.62 1.86 -22.42
C GLY A 6 0.48 2.11 -23.93
N PHE A 7 -0.30 1.29 -24.64
CA PHE A 7 -0.56 1.48 -26.07
C PHE A 7 -1.42 2.71 -26.38
N ARG A 8 -1.40 3.15 -27.65
CA ARG A 8 -2.29 4.19 -28.15
C ARG A 8 -3.75 3.71 -28.07
N GLN A 9 -4.51 4.30 -27.15
CA GLN A 9 -5.93 4.04 -26.97
C GLN A 9 -6.73 5.18 -27.61
N THR A 10 -7.77 4.84 -28.36
CA THR A 10 -8.74 5.82 -28.86
C THR A 10 -10.13 5.44 -28.37
N GLY A 11 -10.83 6.39 -27.76
CA GLY A 11 -12.24 6.22 -27.39
C GLY A 11 -13.11 6.67 -28.56
N ILE A 12 -14.05 5.84 -28.99
CA ILE A 12 -15.05 6.23 -29.98
C ILE A 12 -16.29 6.64 -29.20
N GLU A 13 -16.65 7.92 -29.32
CA GLU A 13 -17.88 8.45 -28.75
C GLU A 13 -19.08 7.90 -29.53
N TYR A 14 -20.08 7.39 -28.80
CA TYR A 14 -21.33 6.94 -29.38
C TYR A 14 -22.46 7.31 -28.44
N GLU A 15 -23.56 7.81 -29.01
CA GLU A 15 -24.79 8.01 -28.25
C GLU A 15 -25.48 6.66 -28.06
N ARG A 16 -25.85 6.39 -26.80
CA ARG A 16 -26.57 5.18 -26.42
C ARG A 16 -27.93 5.55 -25.87
N ASP A 17 -28.97 4.92 -26.40
CA ASP A 17 -30.30 5.02 -25.83
C ASP A 17 -30.35 4.55 -24.37
N ALA A 18 -31.29 5.12 -23.62
CA ALA A 18 -31.56 4.73 -22.25
C ALA A 18 -31.87 3.22 -22.17
N ARG A 19 -31.37 2.54 -21.13
CA ARG A 19 -31.64 1.11 -20.95
C ARG A 19 -33.15 0.89 -20.74
N VAL A 20 -33.70 -0.03 -21.53
CA VAL A 20 -35.12 -0.45 -21.44
C VAL A 20 -35.38 -1.38 -20.26
N ALA A 21 -34.37 -2.16 -19.83
CA ALA A 21 -34.49 -3.07 -18.68
C ALA A 21 -33.17 -3.27 -17.94
N GLY A 22 -33.27 -3.57 -16.64
CA GLY A 22 -32.16 -3.88 -15.75
C GLY A 22 -31.51 -2.65 -15.08
N HIS A 23 -30.78 -2.90 -13.98
CA HIS A 23 -30.06 -1.85 -13.25
C HIS A 23 -28.61 -1.70 -13.73
N SER A 24 -28.04 -0.50 -13.53
CA SER A 24 -26.63 -0.28 -13.83
C SER A 24 -25.74 -1.22 -13.01
N LYS A 25 -24.91 -1.99 -13.72
CA LYS A 25 -23.83 -2.78 -13.09
C LYS A 25 -22.70 -1.91 -12.57
N PHE A 26 -22.69 -0.60 -12.83
CA PHE A 26 -21.68 0.34 -12.35
C PHE A 26 -22.38 1.49 -11.62
N GLY A 27 -22.52 1.33 -10.30
CA GLY A 27 -22.89 2.42 -9.40
C GLY A 27 -21.65 3.09 -8.82
N LEU A 28 -21.84 4.25 -8.19
CA LEU A 28 -20.77 5.07 -7.62
C LEU A 28 -19.89 4.28 -6.64
N SER A 29 -20.49 3.48 -5.75
CA SER A 29 -19.77 2.61 -4.81
C SER A 29 -18.89 1.55 -5.50
N ARG A 30 -19.37 0.99 -6.61
CA ARG A 30 -18.63 -0.04 -7.37
C ARG A 30 -17.48 0.58 -8.17
N LEU A 31 -17.65 1.81 -8.66
CA LEU A 31 -16.59 2.59 -9.30
C LEU A 31 -15.49 2.97 -8.30
N VAL A 32 -15.86 3.42 -7.10
CA VAL A 32 -14.89 3.69 -6.02
C VAL A 32 -14.14 2.43 -5.64
N ARG A 33 -14.84 1.31 -5.47
CA ARG A 33 -14.20 0.01 -5.19
C ARG A 33 -13.22 -0.39 -6.30
N LEU A 34 -13.60 -0.22 -7.57
CA LEU A 34 -12.74 -0.50 -8.71
C LEU A 34 -11.46 0.35 -8.68
N GLY A 35 -11.59 1.65 -8.40
CA GLY A 35 -10.44 2.55 -8.25
C GLY A 35 -9.54 2.16 -7.07
N LEU A 36 -10.12 1.82 -5.92
CA LEU A 36 -9.35 1.38 -4.75
C LEU A 36 -8.57 0.08 -5.06
N THR A 37 -9.24 -0.90 -5.67
CA THR A 37 -8.59 -2.15 -6.09
C THR A 37 -7.47 -1.90 -7.09
N ALA A 38 -7.61 -0.90 -7.98
CA ALA A 38 -6.55 -0.51 -8.90
C ALA A 38 -5.31 0.02 -8.18
N VAL A 39 -5.49 0.97 -7.25
CA VAL A 39 -4.40 1.57 -6.48
C VAL A 39 -3.71 0.51 -5.61
N LEU A 40 -4.48 -0.33 -4.93
CA LEU A 40 -3.94 -1.37 -4.05
C LEU A 40 -3.12 -2.43 -4.80
N ASN A 41 -3.53 -2.81 -6.01
CA ASN A 41 -2.86 -3.88 -6.77
C ASN A 41 -1.68 -3.38 -7.62
N HIS A 42 -1.68 -2.12 -8.05
CA HIS A 42 -0.67 -1.59 -8.97
C HIS A 42 0.24 -0.53 -8.35
N SER A 43 0.13 -0.24 -7.05
CA SER A 43 0.94 0.76 -6.38
C SER A 43 1.63 0.21 -5.14
N SER A 44 2.86 0.65 -4.91
CA SER A 44 3.59 0.47 -3.65
C SER A 44 3.20 1.50 -2.57
N VAL A 45 2.33 2.47 -2.92
CA VAL A 45 1.89 3.55 -2.02
C VAL A 45 1.29 3.06 -0.70
N PRO A 46 0.35 2.09 -0.67
CA PRO A 46 -0.29 1.66 0.59
C PRO A 46 0.71 1.12 1.59
N LEU A 47 1.71 0.41 1.09
CA LEU A 47 2.74 -0.20 1.90
C LEU A 47 3.73 0.83 2.45
N ARG A 48 4.13 1.77 1.60
CA ARG A 48 5.00 2.88 2.00
C ARG A 48 4.34 3.74 3.08
N MET A 49 3.02 3.93 2.98
CA MET A 49 2.21 4.58 4.03
C MET A 49 2.24 3.78 5.33
N ALA A 50 2.06 2.46 5.29
CA ALA A 50 2.12 1.62 6.50
C ALA A 50 3.48 1.72 7.21
N SER A 51 4.59 1.72 6.48
CA SER A 51 5.93 1.89 7.07
C SER A 51 6.13 3.28 7.68
N ILE A 52 5.64 4.35 7.02
CA ILE A 52 5.69 5.72 7.56
C ILE A 52 4.86 5.82 8.85
N ILE A 53 3.66 5.22 8.87
CA ILE A 53 2.80 5.18 10.05
C ILE A 53 3.51 4.43 11.18
N GLY A 54 4.19 3.32 10.90
CA GLY A 54 4.94 2.58 11.91
C GLY A 54 6.09 3.37 12.52
N ILE A 55 6.82 4.13 11.71
CA ILE A 55 7.86 5.05 12.20
C ILE A 55 7.26 6.17 13.05
N ALA A 56 6.14 6.76 12.62
CA ALA A 56 5.45 7.79 13.38
C ALA A 56 4.94 7.27 14.73
N MET A 57 4.38 6.04 14.76
CA MET A 57 3.94 5.38 15.99
C MET A 57 5.09 5.08 16.93
N LEU A 58 6.24 4.64 16.41
CA LEU A 58 7.45 4.45 17.20
C LEU A 58 7.91 5.76 17.83
N ALA A 59 7.92 6.86 17.08
CA ALA A 59 8.29 8.17 17.60
C ALA A 59 7.36 8.64 18.74
N VAL A 60 6.05 8.47 18.58
CA VAL A 60 5.05 8.78 19.63
C VAL A 60 5.25 7.90 20.85
N ALA A 61 5.51 6.60 20.66
CA ALA A 61 5.80 5.67 21.75
C ALA A 61 7.08 6.06 22.51
N SER A 62 8.15 6.45 21.82
CA SER A 62 9.40 6.92 22.45
C SER A 62 9.20 8.20 23.25
N LEU A 63 8.42 9.16 22.73
CA LEU A 63 8.06 10.38 23.46
C LEU A 63 7.24 10.08 24.72
N GLY A 64 6.25 9.19 24.62
CA GLY A 64 5.45 8.74 25.76
C GLY A 64 6.30 8.04 26.83
N ALA A 65 7.23 7.17 26.41
CA ALA A 65 8.16 6.52 27.32
C ALA A 65 9.05 7.53 28.07
N LEU A 66 9.61 8.52 27.36
CA LEU A 66 10.42 9.58 27.96
C LEU A 66 9.62 10.41 28.97
N TYR A 67 8.38 10.75 28.62
CA TYR A 67 7.46 11.48 29.51
C TYR A 67 7.20 10.72 30.82
N PHE A 68 6.88 9.42 30.76
CA PHE A 68 6.64 8.61 31.96
C PHE A 68 7.89 8.42 32.82
N ILE A 69 9.07 8.33 32.20
CA ILE A 69 10.35 8.28 32.94
C ILE A 69 10.54 9.59 33.72
N LEU A 70 10.39 10.74 33.06
CA LEU A 70 10.47 12.06 33.71
C LEU A 70 9.45 12.22 34.84
N LEU A 71 8.21 11.80 34.60
CA LEU A 71 7.13 11.87 35.59
C LEU A 71 7.48 11.08 36.85
N LYS A 72 8.10 9.90 36.70
CA LYS A 72 8.54 9.08 37.83
C LYS A 72 9.64 9.74 38.67
N PHE A 73 10.54 10.52 38.06
CA PHE A 73 11.55 11.29 38.80
C PHE A 73 10.94 12.51 39.51
N LEU A 74 9.94 13.16 38.91
CA LEU A 74 9.29 14.36 39.44
C LEU A 74 8.22 14.07 40.51
N GLN A 75 7.58 12.89 40.46
CA GLN A 75 6.51 12.50 41.38
C GLN A 75 6.80 11.12 42.01
N PRO A 76 7.46 11.09 43.19
CA PRO A 76 7.75 9.86 43.92
C PRO A 76 6.50 9.08 44.36
N GLY A 77 5.33 9.73 44.42
CA GLY A 77 4.05 9.14 44.82
C GLY A 77 3.30 8.39 43.71
N LEU A 78 3.88 8.28 42.51
CA LEU A 78 3.29 7.48 41.43
C LEU A 78 3.15 6.01 41.83
N PRO A 79 1.99 5.37 41.59
CA PRO A 79 1.81 3.95 41.85
C PRO A 79 2.92 3.12 41.20
N GLN A 80 3.55 2.26 41.99
CA GLN A 80 4.65 1.42 41.52
C GLN A 80 4.19 0.54 40.36
N GLY A 81 5.02 0.45 39.33
CA GLY A 81 4.75 -0.35 38.14
C GLY A 81 4.01 0.37 37.00
N LEU A 82 3.31 1.50 37.23
CA LEU A 82 2.61 2.21 36.15
C LEU A 82 3.55 2.68 35.04
N ALA A 83 4.65 3.33 35.42
CA ALA A 83 5.64 3.81 34.45
C ALA A 83 6.27 2.63 33.68
N SER A 84 6.58 1.52 34.36
CA SER A 84 7.18 0.34 33.75
C SER A 84 6.22 -0.33 32.75
N ILE A 85 4.93 -0.45 33.09
CA ILE A 85 3.90 -1.03 32.21
C ILE A 85 3.73 -0.17 30.95
N HIS A 86 3.61 1.16 31.10
CA HIS A 86 3.45 2.04 29.94
C HIS A 86 4.66 2.01 29.02
N VAL A 87 5.88 2.04 29.57
CA VAL A 87 7.11 1.92 28.77
C VAL A 87 7.14 0.59 28.01
N LEU A 88 6.82 -0.53 28.68
CA LEU A 88 6.82 -1.85 28.05
C LEU A 88 5.78 -1.95 26.93
N VAL A 89 4.57 -1.43 27.15
CA VAL A 89 3.48 -1.44 26.17
C VAL A 89 3.79 -0.54 24.97
N LEU A 90 4.22 0.71 25.21
CA LEU A 90 4.57 1.65 24.14
C LEU A 90 5.74 1.12 23.31
N PHE A 91 6.79 0.63 23.96
CA PHE A 91 7.93 0.01 23.28
C PHE A 91 7.50 -1.23 22.48
N GLY A 92 6.66 -2.09 23.06
CA GLY A 92 6.13 -3.27 22.38
C GLY A 92 5.31 -2.92 21.13
N ILE A 93 4.42 -1.92 21.22
CA ILE A 93 3.60 -1.46 20.08
C ILE A 93 4.49 -0.84 19.00
N GLY A 94 5.46 0.00 19.38
CA GLY A 94 6.40 0.61 18.44
C GLY A 94 7.23 -0.43 17.70
N LEU A 95 7.78 -1.41 18.41
CA LEU A 95 8.57 -2.50 17.82
C LEU A 95 7.72 -3.39 16.89
N GLN A 96 6.53 -3.80 17.31
CA GLN A 96 5.59 -4.57 16.48
C GLN A 96 5.23 -3.83 15.19
N SER A 97 4.95 -2.53 15.28
CA SER A 97 4.61 -1.73 14.10
C SER A 97 5.78 -1.58 13.13
N LEU A 98 7.01 -1.46 13.63
CA LEU A 98 8.21 -1.46 12.81
C LEU A 98 8.38 -2.80 12.08
N LEU A 99 8.26 -3.92 12.80
CA LEU A 99 8.39 -5.26 12.24
C LEU A 99 7.33 -5.52 11.17
N LEU A 100 6.07 -5.10 11.38
CA LEU A 100 5.01 -5.16 10.37
C LEU A 100 5.35 -4.35 9.11
N GLY A 101 5.93 -3.17 9.26
CA GLY A 101 6.39 -2.36 8.13
C GLY A 101 7.48 -3.07 7.31
N ILE A 102 8.45 -3.70 7.98
CA ILE A 102 9.52 -4.48 7.33
C ILE A 102 8.92 -5.68 6.60
N ILE A 103 8.08 -6.48 7.27
CA ILE A 103 7.41 -7.64 6.66
C ILE A 103 6.60 -7.21 5.44
N GLY A 104 5.90 -6.08 5.54
CA GLY A 104 5.18 -5.49 4.42
C GLY A 104 6.08 -5.28 3.20
N GLU A 105 7.19 -4.56 3.36
CA GLU A 105 8.17 -4.29 2.29
C GLU A 105 8.70 -5.58 1.64
N TYR A 106 8.97 -6.62 2.44
CA TYR A 106 9.37 -7.93 1.91
C TYR A 106 8.26 -8.59 1.08
N ILE A 107 7.01 -8.58 1.57
CA ILE A 107 5.86 -9.13 0.83
C ILE A 107 5.68 -8.41 -0.51
N LEU A 108 5.87 -7.09 -0.55
CA LEU A 108 5.82 -6.35 -1.81
C LEU A 108 6.94 -6.75 -2.77
N ARG A 109 8.17 -6.92 -2.29
CA ARG A 109 9.27 -7.39 -3.15
C ARG A 109 8.97 -8.77 -3.72
N ILE A 110 8.43 -9.68 -2.90
CA ILE A 110 7.98 -11.01 -3.35
C ILE A 110 6.87 -10.87 -4.40
N TYR A 111 5.88 -10.02 -4.16
CA TYR A 111 4.81 -9.74 -5.11
C TYR A 111 5.35 -9.22 -6.45
N LEU A 112 6.25 -8.23 -6.42
CA LEU A 112 6.87 -7.69 -7.62
C LEU A 112 7.69 -8.73 -8.38
N MET A 113 8.38 -9.62 -7.66
CA MET A 113 9.15 -10.72 -8.26
C MET A 113 8.25 -11.78 -8.91
N LEU A 114 7.14 -12.14 -8.26
CA LEU A 114 6.16 -13.08 -8.80
C LEU A 114 5.35 -12.50 -9.97
N ARG A 115 5.19 -11.17 -10.01
CA ARG A 115 4.38 -10.49 -11.02
C ARG A 115 5.02 -10.48 -12.42
N SER A 116 6.29 -10.89 -12.55
CA SER A 116 7.02 -11.11 -13.82
C SER A 116 6.51 -10.22 -14.97
N GLU A 117 6.70 -8.90 -14.83
CA GLU A 117 6.32 -8.00 -15.91
C GLU A 117 7.21 -8.27 -17.12
N PRO A 118 6.64 -8.50 -18.32
CA PRO A 118 7.44 -8.74 -19.52
C PRO A 118 8.36 -7.54 -19.76
N LEU A 119 9.66 -7.83 -19.96
CA LEU A 119 10.73 -6.84 -20.14
C LEU A 119 10.45 -5.84 -21.27
N ALA A 120 9.70 -6.27 -22.29
CA ALA A 120 9.25 -5.42 -23.37
C ALA A 120 7.93 -5.94 -23.95
N ILE A 121 7.10 -5.02 -24.44
CA ILE A 121 5.96 -5.34 -25.29
C ILE A 121 6.25 -4.71 -26.66
N ILE A 122 6.42 -5.55 -27.69
CA ILE A 122 6.73 -5.10 -29.05
C ILE A 122 5.43 -4.72 -29.76
N ASP A 123 5.21 -3.43 -29.99
CA ASP A 123 4.03 -2.91 -30.73
C ASP A 123 4.15 -3.17 -32.23
N ARG A 124 5.33 -2.92 -32.80
CA ARG A 124 5.61 -3.11 -34.22
C ARG A 124 7.08 -3.46 -34.43
N SER A 125 7.34 -4.51 -35.19
CA SER A 125 8.67 -4.81 -35.74
C SER A 125 8.63 -4.72 -37.26
N LEU A 126 9.68 -4.16 -37.86
CA LEU A 126 9.86 -4.09 -39.30
C LEU A 126 11.16 -4.83 -39.62
N ASN A 127 11.15 -5.71 -40.63
CA ASN A 127 12.30 -6.49 -41.10
C ASN A 127 12.98 -7.44 -40.08
N ILE A 128 12.26 -7.93 -39.05
CA ILE A 128 12.79 -8.94 -38.11
C ILE A 128 12.09 -10.29 -38.31
N ALA A 129 12.88 -11.35 -38.52
CA ALA A 129 12.40 -12.72 -38.69
C ALA A 129 11.76 -13.27 -37.39
N PRO A 130 10.73 -14.13 -37.44
CA PRO A 130 9.99 -14.59 -36.25
C PRO A 130 10.86 -15.27 -35.17
N SER A 131 11.99 -15.87 -35.56
CA SER A 131 12.92 -16.58 -34.67
C SER A 131 13.79 -15.67 -33.79
N GLU A 132 13.91 -14.39 -34.14
CA GLU A 132 14.72 -13.40 -33.39
C GLU A 132 13.85 -12.57 -32.42
N ARG A 133 12.55 -12.87 -32.32
CA ARG A 133 11.58 -12.10 -31.51
C ARG A 133 11.48 -12.55 -30.05
N VAL A 134 12.23 -13.58 -29.64
CA VAL A 134 12.18 -14.14 -28.30
C VAL A 134 13.37 -13.60 -27.49
N LEU A 135 13.10 -12.56 -26.70
CA LEU A 135 13.88 -12.21 -25.50
C LEU A 135 13.05 -12.58 -24.27
#